data_AF-A0A7X8D9Z0-F1
#
_entry.id   AF-A0A7X8D9Z0-F1
#
_cell.length_a   1.000
_cell.length_b   1.000
_cell.length_c   1.000
_cell.angle_alpha   90.00
_cell.angle_beta   90.00
_cell.angle_gamma   90.00
#
_symmetry.space_group_name_H-M   'P 1'
#
loop_
_entity.id
_entity.type
_entity.pdbx_description
1 polymer ?
#
loop_
_entity_poly.entity_id
_entity_poly.type
_entity_poly.pdbx_seq_one_letter_code
_entity_poly.pdbx_strand_id
1 'polypeptide(L)'
;MTSIKKTIALILTLIMAVGILNITAQENIWSEDELNNYLSTLAEATKDPWQKAIYLAGAENLSMDEDTLSFYLRGYTPSLKTLPKYAEDAAGWYEGFFTNISEYSLEASLTFKDGEVTEKSQGKLKSTVKNAAAKAKETFGQQTVKTALLDMLFPIPYKDAAALKKGALNPSFEQWVNRMGIDEKNAKAYCALLYAQTGRQLNLKNGPHALEYSVKLIDPSSVLTNAEKTTYDELSKVSMANAIDSEELKTDYYDGLLTAATKLRKNENKKQVFTADIDQLAQDEMGDDYNNFLEAFTLEDSFDIFEASVRDLPDYPALDYPKNGRISGNNTGTKVVFKAPKDDYARYIQLRNASNNELIVDLFIRPGASATVRAPKGMAYLLYAKGTTWYGEEMMFGEESLMMKSGNVEIPSSKYIYTLTLEVSGGDTSLWNINKDEFKKK
;
A
#
# COMPACT_ATOMS: atom_id res chain seq x y z
N MET A 1 4.65 42.05 -86.46
CA MET A 1 4.68 42.43 -85.02
C MET A 1 3.43 43.17 -84.52
N THR A 2 2.26 42.95 -85.13
CA THR A 2 1.02 43.72 -84.84
C THR A 2 -0.21 42.86 -84.54
N SER A 3 -0.05 41.55 -84.40
CA SER A 3 -1.14 40.60 -84.11
C SER A 3 -1.16 40.11 -82.65
N ILE A 4 -0.01 40.09 -81.96
CA ILE A 4 0.08 39.54 -80.60
C ILE A 4 -0.41 40.54 -79.52
N LYS A 5 -0.41 41.85 -79.81
CA LYS A 5 -0.84 42.88 -78.83
C LYS A 5 -2.36 43.01 -78.69
N LYS A 6 -3.15 42.53 -79.66
CA LYS A 6 -4.63 42.59 -79.57
C LYS A 6 -5.23 41.38 -78.82
N THR A 7 -4.57 40.23 -78.85
CA THR A 7 -5.03 39.03 -78.13
C THR A 7 -4.75 39.11 -76.63
N ILE A 8 -3.66 39.75 -76.21
CA ILE A 8 -3.33 39.94 -74.78
C ILE A 8 -4.26 40.98 -74.13
N ALA A 9 -4.69 42.02 -74.86
CA ALA A 9 -5.64 43.01 -74.35
C ALA A 9 -7.06 42.43 -74.16
N LEU A 10 -7.48 41.49 -75.00
CA LEU A 10 -8.80 40.84 -74.85
C LEU A 10 -8.81 39.82 -73.70
N ILE A 11 -7.70 39.13 -73.45
CA ILE A 11 -7.56 38.19 -72.33
C ILE A 11 -7.45 38.92 -70.99
N LEU A 12 -6.77 40.08 -70.92
CA LEU A 12 -6.74 40.89 -69.69
C LEU A 12 -8.08 41.57 -69.37
N THR A 13 -8.91 41.88 -70.38
CA THR A 13 -10.25 42.45 -70.14
C THR A 13 -11.25 41.37 -69.73
N LEU A 14 -11.08 40.12 -70.19
CA LEU A 14 -11.88 38.99 -69.73
C LEU A 14 -11.48 38.51 -68.32
N ILE A 15 -10.21 38.66 -67.94
CA ILE A 15 -9.74 38.37 -66.57
C ILE A 15 -10.14 39.48 -65.57
N MET A 16 -10.37 40.72 -66.02
CA MET A 16 -10.90 41.79 -65.16
C MET A 16 -12.44 41.84 -65.09
N ALA A 17 -13.16 41.10 -65.94
CA ALA A 17 -14.63 41.02 -65.91
C ALA A 17 -15.18 39.72 -65.29
N VAL A 18 -14.33 38.75 -64.95
CA VAL A 18 -14.66 37.55 -64.14
C VAL A 18 -14.09 37.68 -62.72
N GLY A 19 -13.75 38.92 -62.31
CA GLY A 19 -13.34 39.30 -60.96
C GLY A 19 -14.49 39.76 -60.06
N ILE A 20 -15.75 39.49 -60.44
CA ILE A 20 -16.90 39.52 -59.53
C ILE A 20 -17.36 38.07 -59.36
N LEU A 21 -16.46 37.23 -58.87
CA LEU A 21 -16.85 36.02 -58.17
C LEU A 21 -17.10 36.44 -56.73
N ASN A 22 -18.38 36.57 -56.39
CA ASN A 22 -18.93 36.30 -55.07
C ASN A 22 -17.91 36.46 -53.92
N ILE A 23 -17.80 37.68 -53.39
CA ILE A 23 -17.71 37.81 -51.93
C ILE A 23 -19.11 37.44 -51.43
N THR A 24 -19.47 36.16 -51.53
CA THR A 24 -20.42 35.59 -50.58
C THR A 24 -19.77 35.83 -49.23
N ALA A 25 -20.53 36.48 -48.34
CA ALA A 25 -20.20 36.57 -46.94
C ALA A 25 -19.50 35.28 -46.53
N GLN A 26 -18.23 35.39 -46.11
CA GLN A 26 -17.56 34.27 -45.50
C GLN A 26 -18.35 34.03 -44.22
N GLU A 27 -19.29 33.09 -44.31
CA GLU A 27 -20.12 32.64 -43.21
C GLU A 27 -19.18 32.38 -42.04
N ASN A 28 -19.41 33.07 -40.93
CA ASN A 28 -18.71 32.87 -39.66
C ASN A 28 -19.08 31.47 -39.14
N ILE A 29 -18.60 30.43 -39.82
CA ILE A 29 -18.65 29.07 -39.35
C ILE A 29 -17.55 28.98 -38.30
N TRP A 30 -17.95 28.87 -37.03
CA TRP A 30 -16.99 28.55 -35.98
C TRP A 30 -16.21 27.30 -36.36
N SER A 31 -14.90 27.42 -36.36
CA SER A 31 -13.98 26.30 -36.39
C SER A 31 -14.11 25.47 -35.10
N GLU A 32 -13.59 24.24 -35.15
CA GLU A 32 -13.48 23.38 -33.97
C GLU A 32 -12.70 24.06 -32.83
N ASP A 33 -11.62 24.76 -33.16
CA ASP A 33 -10.83 25.53 -32.20
C ASP A 33 -11.64 26.66 -31.55
N GLU A 34 -12.44 27.41 -32.33
CA GLU A 34 -13.30 28.46 -31.79
C GLU A 34 -14.38 27.89 -30.86
N LEU A 35 -15.01 26.78 -31.25
CA LEU A 35 -15.98 26.08 -30.41
C LEU A 35 -15.32 25.58 -29.11
N ASN A 36 -14.16 24.91 -29.20
CA ASN A 36 -13.47 24.36 -28.03
C ASN A 36 -12.98 25.47 -27.09
N ASN A 37 -12.52 26.62 -27.61
CA ASN A 37 -12.21 27.79 -26.81
C ASN A 37 -13.45 28.34 -26.07
N TYR A 38 -14.59 28.38 -26.75
CA TYR A 38 -15.85 28.77 -26.14
C TYR A 38 -16.29 27.79 -25.04
N LEU A 39 -16.20 26.47 -25.29
CA LEU A 39 -16.49 25.43 -24.29
C LEU A 39 -15.55 25.54 -23.09
N SER A 40 -14.26 25.78 -23.30
CA SER A 40 -13.29 26.01 -22.21
C SER A 40 -13.68 27.21 -21.34
N THR A 41 -14.13 28.31 -21.94
CA THR A 41 -14.66 29.48 -21.21
C THR A 41 -15.88 29.10 -20.34
N LEU A 42 -16.77 28.24 -20.84
CA LEU A 42 -17.89 27.70 -20.04
C LEU A 42 -17.40 26.79 -18.91
N ALA A 43 -16.34 26.02 -19.15
CA ALA A 43 -15.70 25.16 -18.16
C ALA A 43 -15.10 25.95 -16.98
N GLU A 44 -14.49 27.10 -17.25
CA GLU A 44 -13.97 28.02 -16.22
C GLU A 44 -15.10 28.68 -15.41
N ALA A 45 -16.22 28.97 -16.05
CA ALA A 45 -17.37 29.60 -15.41
C ALA A 45 -18.17 28.63 -14.49
N THR A 46 -18.01 27.31 -14.64
CA THR A 46 -18.72 26.32 -13.82
C THR A 46 -17.91 25.86 -12.61
N LYS A 47 -18.59 25.63 -11.49
CA LYS A 47 -18.00 25.05 -10.26
C LYS A 47 -18.23 23.55 -10.13
N ASP A 48 -19.04 22.96 -11.02
CA ASP A 48 -19.33 21.52 -11.00
C ASP A 48 -18.26 20.76 -11.80
N PRO A 49 -17.43 19.94 -11.15
CA PRO A 49 -16.34 19.25 -11.83
C PRO A 49 -16.80 18.28 -12.93
N TRP A 50 -18.02 17.75 -12.85
CA TRP A 50 -18.57 16.88 -13.89
C TRP A 50 -18.96 17.68 -15.14
N GLN A 51 -19.54 18.86 -14.97
CA GLN A 51 -19.83 19.75 -16.11
C GLN A 51 -18.52 20.26 -16.73
N LYS A 52 -17.53 20.57 -15.88
CA LYS A 52 -16.21 21.00 -16.33
C LYS A 52 -15.53 19.94 -17.20
N ALA A 53 -15.58 18.66 -16.80
CA ALA A 53 -15.04 17.56 -17.59
C ALA A 53 -15.69 17.46 -18.99
N ILE A 54 -17.02 17.54 -19.08
CA ILE A 54 -17.74 17.49 -20.37
C ILE A 54 -17.31 18.63 -21.28
N TYR A 55 -17.16 19.85 -20.75
CA TYR A 55 -16.72 20.99 -21.55
C TYR A 55 -15.25 20.90 -21.98
N LEU A 56 -14.36 20.46 -21.08
CA LEU A 56 -12.93 20.36 -21.35
C LEU A 56 -12.56 19.19 -22.28
N ALA A 57 -13.41 18.16 -22.37
CA ALA A 57 -13.26 17.12 -23.38
C ALA A 57 -13.31 17.69 -24.80
N GLY A 58 -14.03 18.80 -24.99
CA GLY A 58 -14.23 19.43 -26.30
C GLY A 58 -15.42 18.84 -27.06
N ALA A 59 -15.52 19.18 -28.33
CA ALA A 59 -16.57 18.74 -29.23
C ALA A 59 -16.00 18.02 -30.45
N GLU A 60 -16.75 17.06 -30.96
CA GLU A 60 -16.45 16.33 -32.21
C GLU A 60 -17.64 16.37 -33.17
N ASN A 61 -17.38 16.01 -34.43
CA ASN A 61 -18.38 15.86 -35.50
C ASN A 61 -19.22 17.12 -35.72
N LEU A 62 -18.53 18.25 -35.91
CA LEU A 62 -19.16 19.54 -36.14
C LEU A 62 -19.88 19.58 -37.50
N SER A 63 -21.10 20.12 -37.50
CA SER A 63 -21.88 20.37 -38.71
C SER A 63 -22.62 21.70 -38.58
N MET A 64 -22.56 22.54 -39.61
CA MET A 64 -23.29 23.80 -39.67
C MET A 64 -24.45 23.68 -40.65
N ASP A 65 -25.64 24.05 -40.20
CA ASP A 65 -26.85 24.18 -41.03
C ASP A 65 -27.51 25.53 -40.77
N GLU A 66 -27.53 26.40 -41.79
CA GLU A 66 -27.91 27.81 -41.69
C GLU A 66 -27.21 28.50 -40.50
N ASP A 67 -27.98 28.90 -39.48
CA ASP A 67 -27.48 29.56 -38.27
C ASP A 67 -27.30 28.58 -37.09
N THR A 68 -27.25 27.26 -37.32
CA THR A 68 -27.15 26.25 -36.26
C THR A 68 -25.92 25.36 -36.42
N LEU A 69 -24.99 25.48 -35.47
CA LEU A 69 -23.86 24.57 -35.31
C LEU A 69 -24.28 23.40 -34.42
N SER A 70 -24.24 22.19 -34.96
CA SER A 70 -24.48 20.94 -34.24
C SER A 70 -23.19 20.17 -34.05
N PHE A 71 -23.04 19.51 -32.91
CA PHE A 71 -21.82 18.80 -32.54
C PHE A 71 -22.12 17.78 -31.43
N TYR A 72 -21.15 16.94 -31.13
CA TYR A 72 -21.24 15.96 -30.06
C TYR A 72 -20.22 16.26 -28.97
N LEU A 73 -20.63 16.06 -27.72
CA LEU A 73 -19.78 16.17 -26.54
C LEU A 73 -19.58 14.79 -25.92
N ARG A 74 -18.48 14.64 -25.18
CA ARG A 74 -18.25 13.47 -24.34
C ARG A 74 -19.07 13.56 -23.05
N GLY A 75 -20.12 12.77 -22.94
CA GLY A 75 -21.06 12.81 -21.81
C GLY A 75 -20.65 12.00 -20.58
N TYR A 76 -19.55 11.24 -20.64
CA TYR A 76 -19.10 10.31 -19.60
C TYR A 76 -20.20 9.35 -19.12
N THR A 77 -21.03 8.84 -20.03
CA THR A 77 -22.17 7.98 -19.68
C THR A 77 -21.79 6.51 -19.86
N PRO A 78 -21.69 5.70 -18.78
CA PRO A 78 -21.27 4.31 -18.88
C PRO A 78 -22.19 3.35 -19.64
N SER A 79 -23.42 3.78 -19.96
CA SER A 79 -24.43 2.97 -20.67
C SER A 79 -24.63 1.55 -20.12
N LEU A 80 -24.70 1.39 -18.78
CA LEU A 80 -24.66 0.09 -18.08
C LEU A 80 -25.58 -1.04 -18.59
N LYS A 81 -26.66 -0.72 -19.32
CA LYS A 81 -27.56 -1.71 -19.92
C LYS A 81 -26.94 -2.45 -21.11
N THR A 82 -25.93 -1.87 -21.75
CA THR A 82 -25.22 -2.47 -22.89
C THR A 82 -24.02 -3.31 -22.46
N LEU A 83 -23.59 -3.18 -21.20
CA LEU A 83 -22.47 -3.91 -20.65
C LEU A 83 -22.87 -5.35 -20.28
N PRO A 84 -21.95 -6.32 -20.35
CA PRO A 84 -22.15 -7.62 -19.72
C PRO A 84 -22.35 -7.45 -18.20
N LYS A 85 -22.73 -8.50 -17.49
CA LYS A 85 -22.77 -8.41 -16.02
C LYS A 85 -21.35 -8.49 -15.48
N TYR A 86 -20.98 -7.53 -14.63
CA TYR A 86 -19.65 -7.46 -14.01
C TYR A 86 -19.22 -8.78 -13.33
N ALA A 87 -20.13 -9.45 -12.62
CA ALA A 87 -19.81 -10.72 -11.94
C ALA A 87 -19.62 -11.92 -12.89
N GLU A 88 -20.05 -11.82 -14.15
CA GLU A 88 -19.96 -12.89 -15.15
C GLU A 88 -18.79 -12.65 -16.12
N ASP A 89 -18.54 -11.40 -16.51
CA ASP A 89 -17.46 -11.00 -17.41
C ASP A 89 -16.97 -9.58 -17.05
N ALA A 90 -16.05 -9.50 -16.09
CA ALA A 90 -15.51 -8.21 -15.66
C ALA A 90 -14.53 -7.59 -16.68
N ALA A 91 -13.83 -8.39 -17.49
CA ALA A 91 -12.94 -7.88 -18.53
C ALA A 91 -13.74 -7.15 -19.62
N GLY A 92 -14.76 -7.81 -20.20
CA GLY A 92 -15.67 -7.18 -21.15
C GLY A 92 -16.49 -6.06 -20.53
N TRP A 93 -16.77 -6.12 -19.22
CA TRP A 93 -17.39 -5.00 -18.51
C TRP A 93 -16.52 -3.76 -18.51
N TYR A 94 -15.22 -3.87 -18.16
CA TYR A 94 -14.31 -2.72 -18.15
C TYR A 94 -14.09 -2.17 -19.56
N GLU A 95 -13.85 -3.02 -20.55
CA GLU A 95 -13.68 -2.60 -21.96
C GLU A 95 -14.89 -1.80 -22.44
N GLY A 96 -16.10 -2.34 -22.26
CA GLY A 96 -17.33 -1.64 -22.63
C GLY A 96 -17.56 -0.38 -21.81
N PHE A 97 -17.27 -0.40 -20.50
CA PHE A 97 -17.40 0.76 -19.62
C PHE A 97 -16.52 1.92 -20.10
N PHE A 98 -15.23 1.67 -20.33
CA PHE A 98 -14.27 2.67 -20.77
C PHE A 98 -14.54 3.15 -22.19
N THR A 99 -14.99 2.27 -23.08
CA THR A 99 -15.45 2.64 -24.42
C THR A 99 -16.63 3.62 -24.33
N ASN A 100 -17.68 3.27 -23.58
CA ASN A 100 -18.90 4.08 -23.49
C ASN A 100 -18.66 5.47 -22.89
N ILE A 101 -17.85 5.57 -21.83
CA ILE A 101 -17.57 6.89 -21.23
C ILE A 101 -16.70 7.76 -22.12
N SER A 102 -15.93 7.16 -23.04
CA SER A 102 -15.03 7.84 -23.98
C SER A 102 -15.71 8.33 -25.26
N GLU A 103 -16.94 7.88 -25.50
CA GLU A 103 -17.69 8.21 -26.71
C GLU A 103 -18.25 9.64 -26.70
N TYR A 104 -18.11 10.34 -27.83
CA TYR A 104 -18.79 11.60 -28.13
C TYR A 104 -20.23 11.33 -28.61
N SER A 105 -21.11 11.01 -27.67
CA SER A 105 -22.52 10.67 -27.95
C SER A 105 -23.54 11.69 -27.44
N LEU A 106 -23.11 12.74 -26.72
CA LEU A 106 -24.01 13.78 -26.22
C LEU A 106 -24.23 14.85 -27.30
N GLU A 107 -25.33 14.75 -28.03
CA GLU A 107 -25.72 15.74 -29.03
C GLU A 107 -25.99 17.12 -28.41
N ALA A 108 -25.41 18.15 -29.01
CA ALA A 108 -25.57 19.54 -28.63
C ALA A 108 -25.62 20.45 -29.85
N SER A 109 -26.18 21.64 -29.68
CA SER A 109 -26.20 22.65 -30.73
C SER A 109 -26.15 24.07 -30.18
N LEU A 110 -25.57 24.96 -30.98
CA LEU A 110 -25.52 26.40 -30.80
C LEU A 110 -26.20 27.08 -31.99
N THR A 111 -27.02 28.09 -31.70
CA THR A 111 -27.72 28.88 -32.72
C THR A 111 -27.21 30.30 -32.65
N PHE A 112 -26.87 30.83 -33.82
CA PHE A 112 -26.27 32.13 -33.99
C PHE A 112 -27.30 33.17 -34.41
N LYS A 113 -27.02 34.42 -34.07
CA LYS A 113 -27.69 35.58 -34.63
C LYS A 113 -26.64 36.67 -34.80
N ASP A 114 -26.51 37.21 -36.01
CA ASP A 114 -25.51 38.22 -36.34
C ASP A 114 -24.06 37.76 -36.02
N GLY A 115 -23.79 36.45 -36.14
CA GLY A 115 -22.48 35.84 -35.87
C GLY A 115 -22.19 35.55 -34.39
N GLU A 116 -23.11 35.85 -33.47
CA GLU A 116 -22.96 35.59 -32.04
C GLU A 116 -23.90 34.48 -31.54
N VAL A 117 -23.45 33.70 -30.56
CA VAL A 117 -24.28 32.68 -29.92
C VAL A 117 -25.43 33.34 -29.17
N THR A 118 -26.66 32.95 -29.48
CA THR A 118 -27.84 33.46 -28.79
C THR A 118 -27.89 32.99 -27.32
N GLU A 119 -28.33 33.87 -26.41
CA GLU A 119 -28.47 33.54 -24.98
C GLU A 119 -29.35 32.29 -24.75
N LYS A 120 -30.42 32.15 -25.55
CA LYS A 120 -31.31 30.99 -25.49
C LYS A 120 -30.57 29.70 -25.82
N SER A 121 -29.73 29.72 -26.85
CA SER A 121 -28.98 28.54 -27.27
C SER A 121 -27.86 28.20 -26.29
N GLN A 122 -27.14 29.20 -25.78
CA GLN A 122 -26.19 29.00 -24.67
C GLN A 122 -26.88 28.41 -23.43
N GLY A 123 -28.08 28.91 -23.08
CA GLY A 123 -28.86 28.37 -21.97
C GLY A 123 -29.25 26.90 -22.17
N LYS A 124 -29.62 26.53 -23.40
CA LYS A 124 -29.91 25.14 -23.78
C LYS A 124 -28.67 24.25 -23.63
N LEU A 125 -27.51 24.68 -24.16
CA LEU A 125 -26.24 23.96 -24.02
C LEU A 125 -25.88 23.73 -22.55
N LYS A 126 -25.96 24.78 -21.72
CA LYS A 126 -25.72 24.68 -20.26
C LYS A 126 -26.66 23.68 -19.59
N SER A 127 -27.94 23.66 -19.98
CA SER A 127 -28.90 22.69 -19.45
C SER A 127 -28.59 21.26 -19.90
N THR A 128 -28.22 21.06 -21.17
CA THR A 128 -27.83 19.75 -21.71
C THR A 128 -26.64 19.18 -20.94
N VAL A 129 -25.57 19.96 -20.79
CA VAL A 129 -24.35 19.55 -20.06
C VAL A 129 -24.64 19.31 -18.59
N LYS A 130 -25.43 20.16 -17.92
CA LYS A 130 -25.85 19.95 -16.53
C LYS A 130 -26.60 18.63 -16.35
N ASN A 131 -27.52 18.31 -17.25
CA ASN A 131 -28.31 17.07 -17.18
C ASN A 131 -27.44 15.84 -17.43
N ALA A 132 -26.53 15.90 -18.42
CA ALA A 132 -25.57 14.85 -18.70
C ALA A 132 -24.62 14.61 -17.51
N ALA A 133 -24.04 15.66 -16.94
CA ALA A 133 -23.18 15.59 -15.75
C ALA A 133 -23.89 14.95 -14.55
N ALA A 134 -25.14 15.36 -14.28
CA ALA A 134 -25.95 14.78 -13.22
C ALA A 134 -26.20 13.27 -13.46
N LYS A 135 -26.50 12.89 -14.71
CA LYS A 135 -26.75 11.49 -15.10
C LYS A 135 -25.48 10.63 -15.02
N ALA A 136 -24.34 11.16 -15.48
CA ALA A 136 -23.05 10.49 -15.37
C ALA A 136 -22.72 10.23 -13.89
N LYS A 137 -22.78 11.27 -13.05
CA LYS A 137 -22.52 11.17 -11.61
C LYS A 137 -23.47 10.20 -10.91
N GLU A 138 -24.76 10.19 -11.26
CA GLU A 138 -25.72 9.21 -10.75
C GLU A 138 -25.34 7.78 -11.15
N THR A 139 -24.94 7.56 -12.40
CA THR A 139 -24.54 6.24 -12.93
C THR A 139 -23.26 5.74 -12.25
N PHE A 140 -22.23 6.58 -12.13
CA PHE A 140 -21.03 6.27 -11.35
C PHE A 140 -21.35 6.03 -9.86
N GLY A 141 -22.42 6.66 -9.36
CA GLY A 141 -22.93 6.50 -8.01
C GLY A 141 -23.49 5.10 -7.70
N GLN A 142 -23.84 4.33 -8.73
CA GLN A 142 -24.42 3.00 -8.60
C GLN A 142 -23.42 2.01 -8.00
N GLN A 143 -23.93 1.08 -7.18
CA GLN A 143 -23.07 0.15 -6.43
C GLN A 143 -22.20 -0.72 -7.34
N THR A 144 -22.73 -1.19 -8.47
CA THR A 144 -21.95 -2.01 -9.43
C THR A 144 -20.75 -1.26 -9.97
N VAL A 145 -20.93 0.01 -10.40
CA VAL A 145 -19.82 0.83 -10.92
C VAL A 145 -18.81 1.14 -9.82
N LYS A 146 -19.27 1.51 -8.62
CA LYS A 146 -18.38 1.73 -7.48
C LYS A 146 -17.57 0.50 -7.12
N THR A 147 -18.21 -0.66 -7.08
CA THR A 147 -17.53 -1.92 -6.78
C THR A 147 -16.48 -2.23 -7.85
N ALA A 148 -16.84 -2.15 -9.13
CA ALA A 148 -15.91 -2.42 -10.23
C ALA A 148 -14.71 -1.46 -10.20
N LEU A 149 -14.94 -0.14 -10.12
CA LEU A 149 -13.85 0.82 -10.03
C LEU A 149 -12.98 0.59 -8.78
N LEU A 150 -13.57 0.30 -7.62
CA LEU A 150 -12.81 -0.06 -6.41
C LEU A 150 -12.00 -1.34 -6.59
N ASP A 151 -12.52 -2.33 -7.31
CA ASP A 151 -11.83 -3.58 -7.60
C ASP A 151 -10.66 -3.39 -8.60
N MET A 152 -10.58 -2.25 -9.31
CA MET A 152 -9.41 -1.93 -10.16
C MET A 152 -8.16 -1.56 -9.36
N LEU A 153 -8.31 -0.94 -8.18
CA LEU A 153 -7.17 -0.52 -7.35
C LEU A 153 -7.07 -1.31 -6.04
N PHE A 154 -8.20 -1.64 -5.43
CA PHE A 154 -8.23 -2.33 -4.13
C PHE A 154 -9.22 -3.49 -4.17
N PRO A 155 -9.01 -4.50 -5.03
CA PRO A 155 -9.84 -5.71 -5.05
C PRO A 155 -9.82 -6.40 -3.69
N ILE A 156 -10.92 -7.04 -3.32
CA ILE A 156 -11.00 -7.85 -2.10
C ILE A 156 -10.52 -9.26 -2.44
N PRO A 157 -9.35 -9.73 -1.95
CA PRO A 157 -8.81 -11.03 -2.34
C PRO A 157 -9.68 -12.20 -1.87
N TYR A 158 -10.29 -12.06 -0.68
CA TYR A 158 -11.17 -13.07 -0.08
C TYR A 158 -12.51 -12.46 0.31
N LYS A 159 -13.60 -13.00 -0.22
CA LYS A 159 -14.96 -12.50 0.05
C LYS A 159 -15.36 -12.58 1.52
N ASP A 160 -14.85 -13.59 2.24
CA ASP A 160 -15.17 -13.87 3.63
C ASP A 160 -14.06 -14.73 4.29
N ALA A 161 -14.19 -14.96 5.61
CA ALA A 161 -13.24 -15.76 6.37
C ALA A 161 -13.20 -17.25 5.95
N ALA A 162 -14.29 -17.79 5.39
CA ALA A 162 -14.34 -19.17 4.91
C ALA A 162 -13.58 -19.31 3.58
N ALA A 163 -13.68 -18.33 2.70
CA ALA A 163 -12.91 -18.24 1.46
C ALA A 163 -11.42 -18.10 1.75
N LEU A 164 -11.05 -17.24 2.72
CA LEU A 164 -9.68 -17.14 3.22
C LEU A 164 -9.14 -18.51 3.67
N LYS A 165 -9.88 -19.21 4.53
CA LYS A 165 -9.47 -20.53 5.04
C LYS A 165 -9.32 -21.59 3.93
N LYS A 166 -10.09 -21.47 2.85
CA LYS A 166 -10.04 -22.39 1.70
C LYS A 166 -9.02 -21.96 0.63
N GLY A 167 -8.39 -20.79 0.77
CA GLY A 167 -7.57 -20.20 -0.29
C GLY A 167 -8.35 -19.83 -1.55
N ALA A 168 -9.68 -19.67 -1.45
CA ALA A 168 -10.53 -19.39 -2.60
C ALA A 168 -10.48 -17.89 -2.95
N LEU A 169 -9.67 -17.56 -3.95
CA LEU A 169 -9.50 -16.20 -4.44
C LEU A 169 -10.77 -15.65 -5.09
N ASN A 170 -10.94 -14.35 -4.96
CA ASN A 170 -11.98 -13.61 -5.65
C ASN A 170 -11.54 -13.33 -7.10
N PRO A 171 -12.38 -13.59 -8.12
CA PRO A 171 -12.02 -13.32 -9.52
C PRO A 171 -11.55 -11.89 -9.81
N SER A 172 -12.08 -10.90 -9.07
CA SER A 172 -11.63 -9.50 -9.20
C SER A 172 -10.16 -9.30 -8.81
N PHE A 173 -9.65 -10.05 -7.84
CA PHE A 173 -8.25 -10.03 -7.46
C PHE A 173 -7.36 -10.72 -8.50
N GLU A 174 -7.81 -11.85 -9.05
CA GLU A 174 -7.06 -12.55 -10.12
C GLU A 174 -6.91 -11.67 -11.36
N GLN A 175 -7.98 -10.95 -11.74
CA GLN A 175 -7.92 -9.98 -12.84
C GLN A 175 -6.97 -8.83 -12.54
N TRP A 176 -6.96 -8.35 -11.30
CA TRP A 176 -6.03 -7.31 -10.88
C TRP A 176 -4.58 -7.79 -10.96
N VAL A 177 -4.25 -9.00 -10.48
CA VAL A 177 -2.91 -9.59 -10.61
C VAL A 177 -2.47 -9.63 -12.08
N ASN A 178 -3.35 -10.10 -12.96
CA ASN A 178 -3.06 -10.16 -14.40
C ASN A 178 -2.84 -8.77 -15.01
N ARG A 179 -3.69 -7.79 -14.67
CA ARG A 179 -3.55 -6.40 -15.15
C ARG A 179 -2.25 -5.76 -14.69
N MET A 180 -1.88 -5.98 -13.42
CA MET A 180 -0.66 -5.42 -12.84
C MET A 180 0.62 -6.14 -13.32
N GLY A 181 0.50 -7.22 -14.11
CA GLY A 181 1.66 -8.00 -14.56
C GLY A 181 2.40 -8.70 -13.42
N ILE A 182 1.71 -8.98 -12.32
CA ILE A 182 2.29 -9.67 -11.16
C ILE A 182 2.43 -11.16 -11.50
N ASP A 183 3.63 -11.70 -11.32
CA ASP A 183 3.90 -13.14 -11.47
C ASP A 183 2.96 -13.95 -10.57
N GLU A 184 2.34 -15.00 -11.12
CA GLU A 184 1.41 -15.87 -10.40
C GLU A 184 2.02 -16.43 -9.11
N LYS A 185 3.33 -16.70 -9.10
CA LYS A 185 4.04 -17.19 -7.89
C LYS A 185 4.00 -16.16 -6.75
N ASN A 186 3.90 -14.87 -7.06
CA ASN A 186 3.87 -13.78 -6.10
C ASN A 186 2.43 -13.35 -5.75
N ALA A 187 1.40 -13.88 -6.43
CA ALA A 187 0.01 -13.51 -6.20
C ALA A 187 -0.41 -13.67 -4.73
N LYS A 188 0.05 -14.74 -4.05
CA LYS A 188 -0.23 -14.99 -2.63
C LYS A 188 0.30 -13.88 -1.71
N ALA A 189 1.46 -13.29 -2.01
CA ALA A 189 2.00 -12.18 -1.24
C ALA A 189 1.17 -10.90 -1.42
N TYR A 190 0.77 -10.60 -2.66
CA TYR A 190 -0.10 -9.45 -2.96
C TYR A 190 -1.54 -9.65 -2.44
N CYS A 191 -2.01 -10.89 -2.31
CA CYS A 191 -3.24 -11.18 -1.56
C CYS A 191 -3.14 -10.65 -0.13
N ALA A 192 -2.02 -10.89 0.56
CA ALA A 192 -1.85 -10.42 1.93
C ALA A 192 -1.81 -8.89 2.00
N LEU A 193 -1.09 -8.22 1.09
CA LEU A 193 -1.02 -6.76 0.99
C LEU A 193 -2.41 -6.14 0.88
N LEU A 194 -3.22 -6.61 -0.08
CA LEU A 194 -4.55 -6.05 -0.33
C LEU A 194 -5.59 -6.50 0.71
N TYR A 195 -5.46 -7.71 1.27
CA TYR A 195 -6.35 -8.20 2.32
C TYR A 195 -6.22 -7.40 3.63
N ALA A 196 -5.03 -6.84 3.90
CA ALA A 196 -4.80 -5.96 5.04
C ALA A 196 -5.58 -4.63 4.93
N GLN A 197 -5.90 -4.20 3.70
CA GLN A 197 -6.58 -2.93 3.43
C GLN A 197 -8.09 -3.07 3.65
N THR A 198 -8.71 -2.09 4.33
CA THR A 198 -10.15 -2.15 4.63
C THR A 198 -10.85 -0.83 4.36
N GLY A 199 -12.18 -0.80 4.56
CA GLY A 199 -12.94 0.45 4.52
C GLY A 199 -12.89 1.16 3.17
N ARG A 200 -12.76 0.39 2.08
CA ARG A 200 -12.68 0.91 0.72
C ARG A 200 -13.93 1.71 0.35
N GLN A 201 -13.76 2.91 -0.18
CA GLN A 201 -14.83 3.82 -0.60
C GLN A 201 -14.41 4.60 -1.83
N LEU A 202 -15.36 4.84 -2.74
CA LEU A 202 -15.17 5.69 -3.91
C LEU A 202 -15.99 6.97 -3.76
N ASN A 203 -15.32 8.12 -3.84
CA ASN A 203 -15.94 9.44 -3.83
C ASN A 203 -15.83 10.09 -5.21
N LEU A 204 -16.96 10.65 -5.66
CA LEU A 204 -17.18 11.18 -7.01
C LEU A 204 -17.30 12.71 -7.02
N LYS A 205 -17.00 13.38 -5.89
CA LYS A 205 -17.24 14.81 -5.72
C LYS A 205 -16.44 15.67 -6.69
N ASN A 206 -15.21 15.27 -6.99
CA ASN A 206 -14.26 16.08 -7.76
C ASN A 206 -14.27 15.80 -9.27
N GLY A 207 -15.25 15.02 -9.76
CA GLY A 207 -15.41 14.73 -11.18
C GLY A 207 -14.67 13.48 -11.64
N PRO A 208 -14.79 13.12 -12.94
CA PRO A 208 -14.21 11.90 -13.50
C PRO A 208 -12.67 11.94 -13.58
N HIS A 209 -12.06 13.12 -13.63
CA HIS A 209 -10.59 13.29 -13.67
C HIS A 209 -9.92 13.37 -12.28
N ALA A 210 -10.70 13.20 -11.21
CA ALA A 210 -10.20 13.27 -9.83
C ALA A 210 -11.04 12.37 -8.91
N LEU A 211 -11.23 11.11 -9.32
CA LEU A 211 -11.92 10.11 -8.52
C LEU A 211 -11.11 9.81 -7.26
N GLU A 212 -11.76 9.86 -6.09
CA GLU A 212 -11.09 9.66 -4.80
C GLU A 212 -11.37 8.27 -4.25
N TYR A 213 -10.34 7.44 -4.18
CA TYR A 213 -10.34 6.10 -3.60
C TYR A 213 -9.84 6.19 -2.17
N SER A 214 -10.73 6.00 -1.21
CA SER A 214 -10.37 5.99 0.21
C SER A 214 -10.23 4.57 0.74
N VAL A 215 -9.16 4.30 1.50
CA VAL A 215 -8.96 3.02 2.22
C VAL A 215 -8.43 3.28 3.63
N LYS A 216 -8.72 2.37 4.55
CA LYS A 216 -8.06 2.25 5.85
C LYS A 216 -6.75 1.51 5.65
N LEU A 217 -5.68 2.27 5.44
CA LEU A 217 -4.41 1.77 4.96
C LEU A 217 -3.59 1.13 6.08
N ILE A 218 -3.07 -0.05 5.81
CA ILE A 218 -1.90 -0.63 6.47
C ILE A 218 -0.70 -0.35 5.57
N ASP A 219 0.33 0.26 6.16
CA ASP A 219 1.62 0.49 5.50
C ASP A 219 2.18 -0.85 4.97
N PRO A 220 2.50 -0.97 3.67
CA PRO A 220 3.09 -2.17 3.08
C PRO A 220 4.28 -2.72 3.87
N SER A 221 5.17 -1.84 4.35
CA SER A 221 6.34 -2.22 5.14
C SER A 221 5.96 -2.91 6.46
N SER A 222 4.84 -2.49 7.07
CA SER A 222 4.35 -3.12 8.29
C SER A 222 3.86 -4.53 8.06
N VAL A 223 3.28 -4.84 6.88
CA VAL A 223 2.89 -6.22 6.54
C VAL A 223 4.14 -7.09 6.43
N LEU A 224 5.17 -6.62 5.72
CA LEU A 224 6.44 -7.32 5.53
C LEU A 224 7.15 -7.59 6.86
N THR A 225 7.42 -6.55 7.67
CA THR A 225 8.13 -6.70 8.95
C THR A 225 7.38 -7.59 9.95
N ASN A 226 6.05 -7.54 10.00
CA ASN A 226 5.28 -8.42 10.90
C ASN A 226 5.26 -9.86 10.42
N ALA A 227 5.33 -10.09 9.12
CA ALA A 227 5.44 -11.42 8.54
C ALA A 227 6.80 -12.03 8.83
N GLU A 228 7.87 -11.31 8.53
CA GLU A 228 9.25 -11.71 8.83
C GLU A 228 9.38 -12.13 10.29
N LYS A 229 8.96 -11.26 11.22
CA LYS A 229 9.00 -11.56 12.65
C LYS A 229 8.19 -12.80 13.03
N THR A 230 6.95 -12.89 12.56
CA THR A 230 6.05 -14.00 12.95
C THR A 230 6.57 -15.33 12.41
N THR A 231 6.96 -15.37 11.13
CA THR A 231 7.46 -16.60 10.49
C THR A 231 8.82 -16.99 11.07
N TYR A 232 9.72 -16.04 11.31
CA TYR A 232 11.00 -16.30 11.96
C TYR A 232 10.81 -16.88 13.37
N ASP A 233 9.91 -16.31 14.18
CA ASP A 233 9.60 -16.82 15.52
C ASP A 233 9.05 -18.26 15.50
N GLU A 234 8.34 -18.65 14.43
CA GLU A 234 7.84 -20.00 14.22
C GLU A 234 8.95 -20.96 13.75
N LEU A 235 9.71 -20.57 12.74
CA LEU A 235 10.82 -21.37 12.19
C LEU A 235 11.97 -21.55 13.18
N SER A 236 12.24 -20.58 14.05
CA SER A 236 13.27 -20.71 15.08
C SER A 236 13.04 -21.90 16.02
N LYS A 237 11.82 -22.43 16.10
CA LYS A 237 11.43 -23.60 16.91
C LYS A 237 11.49 -24.92 16.14
N VAL A 238 11.85 -24.88 14.87
CA VAL A 238 12.03 -26.04 13.99
C VAL A 238 13.51 -26.44 14.00
N SER A 239 13.80 -27.73 14.20
CA SER A 239 15.18 -28.21 14.10
C SER A 239 15.63 -28.19 12.64
N MET A 240 16.89 -27.80 12.40
CA MET A 240 17.48 -27.65 11.06
C MET A 240 16.73 -26.65 10.17
N ALA A 241 16.11 -25.61 10.76
CA ALA A 241 15.37 -24.59 10.02
C ALA A 241 16.26 -23.86 8.98
N ASN A 242 17.53 -23.67 9.32
CA ASN A 242 18.56 -23.11 8.43
C ASN A 242 18.82 -23.94 7.15
N ALA A 243 18.39 -25.20 7.11
CA ALA A 243 18.55 -26.11 5.97
C ALA A 243 17.27 -26.30 5.13
N ILE A 244 16.17 -25.62 5.47
CA ILE A 244 14.91 -25.67 4.70
C ILE A 244 15.14 -25.09 3.29
N ASP A 245 14.56 -25.69 2.25
CA ASP A 245 14.72 -25.21 0.88
C ASP A 245 14.16 -23.78 0.71
N SER A 246 14.76 -22.96 -0.17
CA SER A 246 14.35 -21.56 -0.37
C SER A 246 12.89 -21.45 -0.82
N GLU A 247 12.37 -22.36 -1.66
CA GLU A 247 10.97 -22.33 -2.10
C GLU A 247 9.99 -22.70 -0.97
N GLU A 248 10.42 -23.59 -0.05
CA GLU A 248 9.67 -23.91 1.15
C GLU A 248 9.64 -22.72 2.12
N LEU A 249 10.79 -22.07 2.36
CA LEU A 249 10.87 -20.82 3.15
C LEU A 249 10.01 -19.71 2.57
N LYS A 250 9.97 -19.58 1.24
CA LYS A 250 9.13 -18.60 0.55
C LYS A 250 7.65 -18.87 0.77
N THR A 251 7.26 -20.14 0.76
CA THR A 251 5.89 -20.55 1.04
C THR A 251 5.49 -20.18 2.47
N ASP A 252 6.34 -20.50 3.45
CA ASP A 252 6.14 -20.16 4.86
C ASP A 252 6.12 -18.64 5.10
N TYR A 253 6.99 -17.90 4.40
CA TYR A 253 6.99 -16.44 4.44
C TYR A 253 5.67 -15.85 3.93
N TYR A 254 5.15 -16.38 2.82
CA TYR A 254 3.89 -15.91 2.24
C TYR A 254 2.68 -16.26 3.12
N ASP A 255 2.69 -17.38 3.84
CA ASP A 255 1.70 -17.68 4.88
C ASP A 255 1.83 -16.75 6.09
N GLY A 256 3.07 -16.38 6.43
CA GLY A 256 3.40 -15.32 7.39
C GLY A 256 2.78 -13.98 7.03
N LEU A 257 2.89 -13.56 5.77
CA LEU A 257 2.30 -12.31 5.25
C LEU A 257 0.79 -12.28 5.48
N LEU A 258 0.09 -13.37 5.16
CA LEU A 258 -1.35 -13.45 5.33
C LEU A 258 -1.77 -13.45 6.81
N THR A 259 -0.97 -14.10 7.66
CA THR A 259 -1.16 -14.08 9.12
C THR A 259 -0.96 -12.67 9.69
N ALA A 260 0.10 -11.98 9.27
CA ALA A 260 0.39 -10.60 9.63
C ALA A 260 -0.75 -9.66 9.18
N ALA A 261 -1.17 -9.76 7.92
CA ALA A 261 -2.28 -8.99 7.37
C ALA A 261 -3.58 -9.18 8.18
N THR A 262 -3.90 -10.41 8.58
CA THR A 262 -5.08 -10.73 9.40
C THR A 262 -5.04 -10.09 10.79
N LYS A 263 -3.85 -10.01 11.40
CA LYS A 263 -3.66 -9.35 12.70
C LYS A 263 -3.74 -7.83 12.57
N LEU A 264 -2.98 -7.26 11.63
CA LEU A 264 -2.89 -5.82 11.41
C LEU A 264 -4.24 -5.20 11.03
N ARG A 265 -5.02 -5.89 10.19
CA ARG A 265 -6.37 -5.47 9.79
C ARG A 265 -7.32 -5.16 10.95
N LYS A 266 -7.11 -5.77 12.13
CA LYS A 266 -7.97 -5.57 13.31
C LYS A 266 -7.63 -4.31 14.11
N ASN A 267 -6.47 -3.71 13.87
CA ASN A 267 -5.99 -2.54 14.59
C ASN A 267 -6.48 -1.24 13.92
N GLU A 268 -6.34 -0.10 14.61
CA GLU A 268 -6.74 1.19 14.06
C GLU A 268 -5.80 1.65 12.94
N ASN A 269 -6.38 1.92 11.77
CA ASN A 269 -5.67 2.30 10.56
C ASN A 269 -5.98 3.74 10.18
N LYS A 270 -5.01 4.42 9.59
CA LYS A 270 -5.20 5.76 9.03
C LYS A 270 -5.99 5.66 7.72
N LYS A 271 -6.91 6.59 7.52
CA LYS A 271 -7.59 6.74 6.24
C LYS A 271 -6.61 7.39 5.25
N GLN A 272 -6.31 6.71 4.16
CA GLN A 272 -5.59 7.24 3.01
C GLN A 272 -6.56 7.49 1.86
N VAL A 273 -6.29 8.51 1.04
CA VAL A 273 -7.00 8.80 -0.19
C VAL A 273 -6.01 8.71 -1.35
N PHE A 274 -6.42 8.04 -2.41
CA PHE A 274 -5.73 7.97 -3.70
C PHE A 274 -6.60 8.68 -4.73
N THR A 275 -6.01 9.49 -5.60
CA THR A 275 -6.74 10.17 -6.67
C THR A 275 -6.37 9.56 -8.01
N ALA A 276 -7.38 9.27 -8.83
CA ALA A 276 -7.19 8.76 -10.18
C ALA A 276 -8.05 9.51 -11.20
N ASP A 277 -7.51 9.66 -12.41
CA ASP A 277 -8.23 10.13 -13.59
C ASP A 277 -8.85 8.93 -14.32
N ILE A 278 -10.13 9.00 -14.65
CA ILE A 278 -10.82 7.90 -15.35
C ILE A 278 -10.21 7.59 -16.73
N ASP A 279 -9.62 8.58 -17.39
CA ASP A 279 -8.99 8.40 -18.71
C ASP A 279 -7.62 7.74 -18.61
N GLN A 280 -6.90 8.01 -17.52
CA GLN A 280 -5.68 7.31 -17.17
C GLN A 280 -5.98 5.86 -16.78
N LEU A 281 -7.02 5.64 -15.97
CA LEU A 281 -7.46 4.29 -15.62
C LEU A 281 -7.85 3.44 -16.84
N ALA A 282 -8.39 4.07 -17.90
CA ALA A 282 -8.70 3.40 -19.17
C ALA A 282 -7.44 2.92 -19.92
N GLN A 283 -6.28 3.51 -19.60
CA GLN A 283 -4.97 3.21 -20.17
C GLN A 283 -4.10 2.39 -19.20
N ASP A 284 -4.72 1.80 -18.16
CA ASP A 284 -4.06 1.09 -17.07
C ASP A 284 -3.05 1.95 -16.27
N GLU A 285 -3.21 3.28 -16.28
CA GLU A 285 -2.44 4.22 -15.47
C GLU A 285 -3.19 4.52 -14.16
N MET A 286 -2.67 4.01 -13.04
CA MET A 286 -3.35 4.05 -11.73
C MET A 286 -3.07 5.31 -10.90
N GLY A 287 -2.12 6.13 -11.34
CA GLY A 287 -1.65 7.34 -10.64
C GLY A 287 -0.49 7.09 -9.67
N ASP A 288 0.33 8.11 -9.48
CA ASP A 288 1.58 8.04 -8.71
C ASP A 288 1.39 7.58 -7.27
N ASP A 289 0.34 8.05 -6.58
CA ASP A 289 0.06 7.66 -5.19
C ASP A 289 -0.14 6.15 -5.05
N TYR A 290 -0.83 5.53 -6.02
CA TYR A 290 -1.10 4.11 -6.00
C TYR A 290 0.13 3.30 -6.41
N ASN A 291 0.89 3.77 -7.39
CA ASN A 291 2.17 3.17 -7.78
C ASN A 291 3.16 3.19 -6.61
N ASN A 292 3.30 4.32 -5.92
CA ASN A 292 4.13 4.46 -4.71
C ASN A 292 3.69 3.48 -3.59
N PHE A 293 2.38 3.26 -3.44
CA PHE A 293 1.87 2.27 -2.48
C PHE A 293 2.31 0.84 -2.83
N LEU A 294 2.30 0.47 -4.11
CA LEU A 294 2.76 -0.85 -4.55
C LEU A 294 4.28 -0.97 -4.47
N GLU A 295 5.04 0.05 -4.87
CA GLU A 295 6.50 0.09 -4.80
C GLU A 295 7.03 -0.02 -3.37
N ALA A 296 6.29 0.50 -2.39
CA ALA A 296 6.61 0.33 -0.97
C ALA A 296 6.48 -1.13 -0.48
N PHE A 297 5.84 -2.02 -1.24
CA PHE A 297 5.79 -3.44 -0.96
C PHE A 297 7.00 -4.17 -1.56
N THR A 298 8.18 -3.92 -0.99
CA THR A 298 9.48 -4.48 -1.41
C THR A 298 9.61 -5.97 -1.07
N LEU A 299 8.80 -6.80 -1.74
CA LEU A 299 8.62 -8.21 -1.43
C LEU A 299 9.90 -9.04 -1.57
N GLU A 300 10.63 -8.85 -2.66
CA GLU A 300 11.85 -9.64 -2.95
C GLU A 300 12.96 -9.31 -1.95
N ASP A 301 13.29 -8.03 -1.78
CA ASP A 301 14.27 -7.59 -0.77
C ASP A 301 13.92 -8.08 0.64
N SER A 302 12.64 -8.01 1.00
CA SER A 302 12.18 -8.46 2.31
C SER A 302 12.28 -9.97 2.49
N PHE A 303 12.05 -10.74 1.42
CA PHE A 303 12.22 -12.19 1.46
C PHE A 303 13.71 -12.56 1.56
N ASP A 304 14.59 -11.89 0.83
CA ASP A 304 16.05 -12.13 0.90
C ASP A 304 16.60 -11.88 2.31
N ILE A 305 16.16 -10.80 2.97
CA ILE A 305 16.52 -10.49 4.37
C ILE A 305 15.99 -11.58 5.32
N PHE A 306 14.74 -11.99 5.13
CA PHE A 306 14.13 -13.06 5.92
C PHE A 306 14.88 -14.39 5.74
N GLU A 307 15.17 -14.79 4.50
CA GLU A 307 15.88 -16.02 4.19
C GLU A 307 17.27 -16.00 4.83
N ALA A 308 18.05 -14.92 4.65
CA ALA A 308 19.36 -14.77 5.27
C ALA A 308 19.28 -14.94 6.80
N SER A 309 18.29 -14.31 7.44
CA SER A 309 18.07 -14.44 8.89
C SER A 309 17.77 -15.87 9.32
N VAL A 310 17.00 -16.62 8.51
CA VAL A 310 16.72 -18.05 8.75
C VAL A 310 17.97 -18.90 8.54
N ARG A 311 18.85 -18.57 7.57
CA ARG A 311 20.12 -19.28 7.35
C ARG A 311 21.08 -19.15 8.54
N ASP A 312 20.99 -18.05 9.28
CA ASP A 312 21.79 -17.81 10.49
C ASP A 312 21.23 -18.53 11.74
N LEU A 313 20.09 -19.22 11.64
CA LEU A 313 19.57 -20.02 12.74
C LEU A 313 20.47 -21.23 13.04
N PRO A 314 20.58 -21.63 14.32
CA PRO A 314 21.27 -22.86 14.67
C PRO A 314 20.46 -24.11 14.26
N ASP A 315 21.17 -25.25 14.15
CA ASP A 315 20.58 -26.56 13.83
C ASP A 315 19.56 -27.07 14.88
N TYR A 316 19.60 -26.51 16.10
CA TYR A 316 18.74 -26.89 17.21
C TYR A 316 17.63 -25.86 17.44
N PRO A 317 16.43 -26.31 17.83
CA PRO A 317 15.28 -25.42 17.96
C PRO A 317 15.38 -24.52 19.20
N ALA A 318 14.80 -23.34 19.08
CA ALA A 318 14.50 -22.45 20.19
C ALA A 318 13.53 -23.13 21.17
N LEU A 319 13.74 -22.85 22.45
CA LEU A 319 12.93 -23.34 23.56
C LEU A 319 12.13 -22.18 24.16
N ASP A 320 10.99 -22.52 24.77
CA ASP A 320 10.23 -21.56 25.55
C ASP A 320 11.10 -20.93 26.65
N TYR A 321 10.92 -19.62 26.85
CA TYR A 321 11.55 -18.93 27.95
C TYR A 321 11.19 -19.58 29.30
N PRO A 322 12.20 -19.87 30.15
CA PRO A 322 11.96 -20.26 31.52
C PRO A 322 11.06 -19.25 32.26
N LYS A 323 10.45 -19.70 33.36
CA LYS A 323 9.73 -18.78 34.24
C LYS A 323 10.72 -17.77 34.84
N ASN A 324 10.25 -16.54 35.05
CA ASN A 324 11.04 -15.52 35.75
C ASN A 324 11.47 -16.02 37.14
N GLY A 325 12.74 -15.83 37.47
CA GLY A 325 13.30 -16.18 38.77
C GLY A 325 14.31 -17.31 38.71
N ARG A 326 14.50 -17.97 39.85
CA ARG A 326 15.49 -19.02 40.06
C ARG A 326 15.27 -20.21 39.11
N ILE A 327 16.32 -20.61 38.42
CA ILE A 327 16.39 -21.90 37.70
C ILE A 327 16.89 -22.97 38.68
N SER A 328 18.08 -22.78 39.24
CA SER A 328 18.75 -23.73 40.15
C SER A 328 19.60 -23.01 41.19
N GLY A 329 20.23 -23.77 42.10
CA GLY A 329 21.04 -23.24 43.19
C GLY A 329 20.23 -22.78 44.41
N ASN A 330 20.83 -21.88 45.20
CA ASN A 330 20.39 -21.55 46.56
C ASN A 330 18.97 -20.99 46.64
N ASN A 331 18.26 -21.41 47.69
CA ASN A 331 16.91 -20.97 48.04
C ASN A 331 16.85 -20.30 49.42
N THR A 332 17.99 -20.16 50.11
CA THR A 332 18.12 -19.53 51.43
C THR A 332 19.18 -18.42 51.42
N GLY A 333 19.11 -17.53 52.42
CA GLY A 333 20.01 -16.38 52.55
C GLY A 333 19.35 -15.03 52.20
N THR A 334 20.19 -14.09 51.77
CA THR A 334 19.82 -12.71 51.45
C THR A 334 18.97 -12.66 50.19
N LYS A 335 17.92 -11.82 50.23
CA LYS A 335 17.06 -11.60 49.07
C LYS A 335 17.78 -10.66 48.10
N VAL A 336 18.08 -11.17 46.91
CA VAL A 336 18.70 -10.39 45.83
C VAL A 336 17.68 -10.17 44.73
N VAL A 337 17.41 -8.92 44.40
CA VAL A 337 16.46 -8.50 43.37
C VAL A 337 17.24 -8.01 42.15
N PHE A 338 17.03 -8.66 41.02
CA PHE A 338 17.61 -8.28 39.74
C PHE A 338 16.57 -7.49 38.94
N LYS A 339 16.90 -6.25 38.61
CA LYS A 339 16.08 -5.39 37.75
C LYS A 339 16.69 -5.36 36.35
N ALA A 340 15.97 -5.93 35.39
CA ALA A 340 16.33 -5.78 33.99
C ALA A 340 15.75 -4.45 33.44
N PRO A 341 16.49 -3.78 32.53
CA PRO A 341 15.95 -2.72 31.70
C PRO A 341 14.63 -3.10 31.01
N LYS A 342 13.82 -2.09 30.70
CA LYS A 342 12.64 -2.25 29.85
C LYS A 342 13.06 -2.29 28.38
N ASP A 343 13.69 -3.38 27.99
CA ASP A 343 14.05 -3.71 26.61
C ASP A 343 13.49 -5.08 26.21
N ASP A 344 13.68 -5.45 24.95
CA ASP A 344 13.17 -6.69 24.36
C ASP A 344 14.07 -7.92 24.64
N TYR A 345 15.11 -7.76 25.48
CA TYR A 345 16.07 -8.83 25.75
C TYR A 345 15.71 -9.65 26.98
N ALA A 346 15.70 -10.97 26.82
CA ALA A 346 15.73 -11.89 27.95
C ALA A 346 17.16 -12.01 28.48
N ARG A 347 17.30 -12.43 29.75
CA ARG A 347 18.58 -12.54 30.44
C ARG A 347 18.69 -13.86 31.20
N TYR A 348 19.81 -14.54 31.03
CA TYR A 348 20.23 -15.67 31.86
C TYR A 348 21.42 -15.23 32.71
N ILE A 349 21.34 -15.41 34.03
CA ILE A 349 22.32 -14.89 34.97
C ILE A 349 22.79 -16.02 35.87
N GLN A 350 24.09 -16.12 36.08
CA GLN A 350 24.70 -16.95 37.11
C GLN A 350 25.38 -16.04 38.14
N LEU A 351 24.97 -16.16 39.40
CA LEU A 351 25.69 -15.59 40.54
C LEU A 351 26.68 -16.64 41.04
N ARG A 352 27.96 -16.29 41.10
CA ARG A 352 29.04 -17.21 41.48
C ARG A 352 29.85 -16.65 42.63
N ASN A 353 30.34 -17.54 43.49
CA ASN A 353 31.19 -17.16 44.62
C ASN A 353 32.55 -16.68 44.09
N ALA A 354 32.98 -15.50 44.52
CA ALA A 354 34.19 -14.86 44.02
C ALA A 354 35.50 -15.58 44.42
N SER A 355 35.47 -16.38 45.49
CA SER A 355 36.65 -17.07 46.01
C SER A 355 36.92 -18.43 45.37
N ASN A 356 35.86 -19.17 45.03
CA ASN A 356 35.97 -20.56 44.57
C ASN A 356 35.21 -20.85 43.26
N ASN A 357 34.57 -19.85 42.65
CA ASN A 357 33.81 -19.96 41.40
C ASN A 357 32.60 -20.92 41.48
N GLU A 358 32.18 -21.33 42.67
CA GLU A 358 31.00 -22.17 42.84
C GLU A 358 29.73 -21.40 42.44
N LEU A 359 28.83 -22.08 41.72
CA LEU A 359 27.53 -21.55 41.37
C LEU A 359 26.70 -21.37 42.66
N ILE A 360 26.35 -20.12 42.97
CA ILE A 360 25.46 -19.81 44.09
C ILE A 360 24.02 -20.03 43.64
N VAL A 361 23.62 -19.39 42.54
CA VAL A 361 22.27 -19.43 41.99
C VAL A 361 22.32 -19.02 40.54
N ASP A 362 21.47 -19.61 39.71
CA ASP A 362 21.18 -19.10 38.39
C ASP A 362 19.69 -18.79 38.22
N LEU A 363 19.42 -17.87 37.31
CA LEU A 363 18.09 -17.32 37.12
C LEU A 363 17.86 -16.87 35.68
N PHE A 364 16.58 -16.79 35.34
CA PHE A 364 16.10 -16.23 34.09
C PHE A 364 15.25 -15.00 34.34
N ILE A 365 15.40 -13.99 33.49
CA ILE A 365 14.59 -12.78 33.48
C ILE A 365 14.06 -12.57 32.05
N ARG A 366 12.75 -12.67 31.88
CA ARG A 366 12.04 -12.34 30.64
C ARG A 366 12.14 -10.83 30.37
N PRO A 367 11.95 -10.40 29.10
CA PRO A 367 11.99 -8.99 28.71
C PRO A 367 11.11 -8.11 29.60
N GLY A 368 11.63 -6.96 30.02
CA GLY A 368 10.94 -5.98 30.87
C GLY A 368 10.58 -6.43 32.30
N ALA A 369 11.01 -7.62 32.73
CA ALA A 369 10.68 -8.16 34.05
C ALA A 369 11.77 -7.92 35.10
N SER A 370 11.52 -8.39 36.32
CA SER A 370 12.51 -8.46 37.38
C SER A 370 12.43 -9.83 38.03
N ALA A 371 13.56 -10.27 38.59
CA ALA A 371 13.66 -11.57 39.27
C ALA A 371 14.16 -11.38 40.69
N THR A 372 13.76 -12.29 41.57
CA THR A 372 14.25 -12.34 42.95
C THR A 372 14.80 -13.73 43.23
N VAL A 373 16.00 -13.78 43.79
CA VAL A 373 16.66 -15.02 44.23
C VAL A 373 17.23 -14.89 45.64
N ARG A 374 17.84 -15.97 46.13
CA ARG A 374 18.45 -16.05 47.45
C ARG A 374 19.93 -16.42 47.33
N ALA A 375 20.78 -15.69 48.04
CA ALA A 375 22.22 -15.91 48.04
C ALA A 375 22.80 -15.77 49.47
N PRO A 376 23.83 -16.54 49.83
CA PRO A 376 24.51 -16.39 51.12
C PRO A 376 25.27 -15.06 51.16
N LYS A 377 25.53 -14.56 52.38
CA LYS A 377 26.41 -13.42 52.59
C LYS A 377 27.81 -13.75 52.09
N GLY A 378 28.43 -12.84 51.34
CA GLY A 378 29.82 -13.01 50.88
C GLY A 378 30.10 -12.26 49.58
N MET A 379 31.33 -12.37 49.10
CA MET A 379 31.72 -11.81 47.80
C MET A 379 31.30 -12.74 46.66
N ALA A 380 30.63 -12.18 45.66
CA ALA A 380 30.17 -12.89 44.48
C ALA A 380 30.47 -12.09 43.22
N TYR A 381 30.31 -12.68 42.05
CA TYR A 381 30.24 -11.94 40.78
C TYR A 381 29.14 -12.53 39.91
N LEU A 382 28.75 -11.78 38.88
CA LEU A 382 27.71 -12.16 37.92
C LEU A 382 28.36 -12.59 36.62
N LEU A 383 27.87 -13.68 36.05
CA LEU A 383 27.89 -13.90 34.62
C LEU A 383 26.48 -13.62 34.11
N TYR A 384 26.35 -12.83 33.05
CA TYR A 384 25.05 -12.59 32.43
C TYR A 384 25.14 -12.71 30.92
N ALA A 385 24.19 -13.43 30.35
CA ALA A 385 23.96 -13.55 28.94
C ALA A 385 22.62 -12.89 28.61
N LYS A 386 22.51 -12.20 27.48
CA LYS A 386 21.25 -11.62 26.99
C LYS A 386 21.03 -11.91 25.51
N GLY A 387 19.77 -11.97 25.11
CA GLY A 387 19.35 -12.16 23.72
C GLY A 387 17.83 -12.27 23.57
N THR A 388 17.37 -12.42 22.34
CA THR A 388 15.94 -12.45 21.96
C THR A 388 15.41 -13.88 21.78
N THR A 389 16.26 -14.86 21.48
CA THR A 389 15.83 -16.25 21.27
C THR A 389 16.55 -17.17 22.24
N TRP A 390 15.81 -18.02 22.97
CA TRP A 390 16.38 -18.91 23.99
C TRP A 390 16.57 -20.33 23.45
N TYR A 391 17.73 -20.92 23.67
CA TYR A 391 18.09 -22.25 23.19
C TYR A 391 18.50 -23.20 24.34
N GLY A 392 18.12 -22.88 25.56
CA GLY A 392 18.46 -23.66 26.76
C GLY A 392 19.71 -23.17 27.48
N GLU A 393 19.99 -23.73 28.65
CA GLU A 393 21.06 -23.24 29.55
C GLU A 393 22.47 -23.39 28.98
N GLU A 394 22.68 -24.35 28.07
CA GLU A 394 23.97 -24.60 27.45
C GLU A 394 24.24 -23.65 26.28
N MET A 395 23.28 -23.49 25.37
CA MET A 395 23.41 -22.64 24.19
C MET A 395 22.98 -21.19 24.44
N MET A 396 22.29 -20.94 25.56
CA MET A 396 21.76 -19.65 25.99
C MET A 396 20.96 -18.96 24.90
N PHE A 397 21.48 -17.87 24.32
CA PHE A 397 20.81 -17.11 23.27
C PHE A 397 21.41 -17.30 21.88
N GLY A 398 22.17 -18.39 21.67
CA GLY A 398 22.81 -18.69 20.39
C GLY A 398 24.10 -17.92 20.18
N GLU A 399 24.51 -17.76 18.92
CA GLU A 399 25.77 -17.08 18.56
C GLU A 399 25.70 -15.57 18.83
N GLU A 400 24.52 -14.97 18.66
CA GLU A 400 24.23 -13.56 18.98
C GLU A 400 24.12 -13.26 20.49
N SER A 401 24.44 -14.24 21.34
CA SER A 401 24.37 -14.05 22.79
C SER A 401 25.42 -13.05 23.27
N LEU A 402 24.96 -11.89 23.74
CA LEU A 402 25.81 -10.91 24.41
C LEU A 402 26.10 -11.40 25.83
N MET A 403 27.34 -11.79 26.07
CA MET A 403 27.82 -12.40 27.31
C MET A 403 28.83 -11.48 28.01
N MET A 404 28.58 -11.18 29.29
CA MET A 404 29.47 -10.35 30.07
C MET A 404 29.56 -10.83 31.54
N LYS A 405 30.58 -10.33 32.23
CA LYS A 405 30.91 -10.62 33.62
C LYS A 405 31.03 -9.34 34.42
N SER A 406 30.54 -9.34 35.67
CA SER A 406 30.68 -8.20 36.56
C SER A 406 32.01 -8.21 37.33
N GLY A 407 32.38 -7.06 37.92
CA GLY A 407 33.26 -7.04 39.08
C GLY A 407 32.65 -7.77 40.30
N ASN A 408 33.46 -7.93 41.36
CA ASN A 408 32.97 -8.53 42.60
C ASN A 408 31.93 -7.62 43.28
N VAL A 409 30.87 -8.23 43.79
CA VAL A 409 29.79 -7.61 44.57
C VAL A 409 29.71 -8.27 45.94
N GLU A 410 29.58 -7.45 46.99
CA GLU A 410 29.32 -7.95 48.33
C GLU A 410 27.83 -8.21 48.50
N ILE A 411 27.45 -9.46 48.72
CA ILE A 411 26.09 -9.82 49.12
C ILE A 411 25.96 -9.55 50.63
N PRO A 412 25.09 -8.60 51.04
CA PRO A 412 24.95 -8.26 52.45
C PRO A 412 24.26 -9.38 53.23
N SER A 413 24.17 -9.27 54.56
CA SER A 413 23.46 -10.24 55.39
C SER A 413 21.94 -10.30 55.09
N SER A 414 21.28 -11.37 55.54
CA SER A 414 19.86 -11.65 55.26
C SER A 414 18.86 -10.61 55.79
N LYS A 415 19.33 -9.62 56.56
CA LYS A 415 18.55 -8.47 57.03
C LYS A 415 18.30 -7.41 55.95
N TYR A 416 18.92 -7.54 54.78
CA TYR A 416 18.85 -6.57 53.68
C TYR A 416 18.19 -7.16 52.43
N ILE A 417 17.53 -6.32 51.65
CA ILE A 417 17.16 -6.61 50.26
C ILE A 417 18.21 -5.92 49.39
N TYR A 418 18.97 -6.70 48.64
CA TYR A 418 19.99 -6.17 47.73
C TYR A 418 19.41 -6.05 46.32
N THR A 419 19.45 -4.87 45.72
CA THR A 419 18.95 -4.65 44.35
C THR A 419 20.14 -4.44 43.43
N LEU A 420 20.15 -5.16 42.30
CA LEU A 420 21.15 -5.02 41.23
C LEU A 420 20.45 -4.56 39.95
N THR A 421 20.89 -3.44 39.41
CA THR A 421 20.39 -2.86 38.16
C THR A 421 21.34 -3.19 37.01
N LEU A 422 20.82 -3.89 36.00
CA LEU A 422 21.62 -4.44 34.89
C LEU A 422 21.69 -3.46 33.72
N GLU A 423 22.40 -2.32 33.89
CA GLU A 423 22.60 -1.30 32.85
C GLU A 423 24.07 -1.18 32.43
N VAL A 424 24.31 -0.95 31.13
CA VAL A 424 25.66 -0.80 30.53
C VAL A 424 26.31 0.54 30.91
N SER A 425 25.50 1.56 31.24
CA SER A 425 25.93 2.85 31.76
C SER A 425 25.12 3.20 33.01
N GLY A 426 25.79 3.45 34.14
CA GLY A 426 25.12 3.81 35.41
C GLY A 426 24.63 2.63 36.26
N GLY A 427 24.91 1.38 35.86
CA GLY A 427 24.62 0.19 36.66
C GLY A 427 25.55 0.02 37.88
N ASP A 428 25.15 -0.85 38.81
CA ASP A 428 25.82 -1.05 40.11
C ASP A 428 27.22 -1.71 40.01
N THR A 429 27.61 -2.19 38.83
CA THR A 429 28.86 -2.92 38.60
C THR A 429 29.45 -2.68 37.22
N SER A 430 30.77 -2.58 37.11
CA SER A 430 31.46 -2.64 35.81
C SER A 430 31.32 -4.02 35.17
N LEU A 431 31.11 -4.05 33.85
CA LEU A 431 30.84 -5.26 33.06
C LEU A 431 31.87 -5.40 31.94
N TRP A 432 32.35 -6.62 31.70
CA TRP A 432 33.34 -6.94 30.66
C TRP A 432 32.87 -8.14 29.85
N ASN A 433 33.12 -8.14 28.53
CA ASN A 433 32.77 -9.26 27.65
C ASN A 433 33.52 -10.54 28.04
N ILE A 434 32.82 -11.67 27.93
CA ILE A 434 33.38 -12.99 28.24
C ILE A 434 32.95 -14.03 27.20
N ASN A 435 33.62 -15.17 27.23
CA ASN A 435 33.30 -16.31 26.36
C ASN A 435 32.29 -17.26 27.03
N LYS A 436 31.55 -17.99 26.20
CA LYS A 436 30.56 -18.99 26.60
C LYS A 436 31.08 -20.03 27.60
N ASP A 437 32.34 -20.43 27.49
CA ASP A 437 32.95 -21.45 28.36
C ASP A 437 32.97 -21.05 29.84
N GLU A 438 32.91 -19.76 30.18
CA GLU A 438 32.81 -19.31 31.57
C GLU A 438 31.47 -19.66 32.22
N PHE A 439 30.41 -19.89 31.45
CA PHE A 439 29.09 -20.27 31.96
C PHE A 439 28.98 -21.75 32.35
N LYS A 440 29.96 -22.59 32.00
CA LYS A 440 29.94 -24.02 32.33
C LYS A 440 29.79 -24.22 33.84
N LYS A 441 28.75 -24.93 34.25
CA LYS A 441 28.55 -25.33 35.65
C LYS A 441 29.60 -26.39 35.96
N LYS A 442 30.51 -26.09 36.88
CA LYS A 442 31.55 -27.02 37.32
C LYS A 442 31.02 -27.89 38.45
#